data_AF-A0A662UZ88-F1
#
_entry.id   AF-A0A662UZ88-F1
#
_cell.length_a   1.000
_cell.length_b   1.000
_cell.length_c   1.000
_cell.angle_alpha   90.00
_cell.angle_beta   90.00
_cell.angle_gamma   90.00
#
_symmetry.space_group_name_H-M   'P 1'
#
loop_
_entity.id
_entity.type
_entity.pdbx_description
1 polymer ?
#
loop_
_entity_poly.entity_id
_entity_poly.type
_entity_poly.pdbx_seq_one_letter_code
_entity_poly.pdbx_strand_id
1 'polypeptide(L)'
;MKKYYYQVYPINYTLLHEDEQESIIEGFKALLNQLRKEITIICRRETREIHWEDRVFEADVYSFCIESMERLDELLDSAGLLYQPLLNPPPRLLDPERVIVKPRYIVCEGRVYRVLVAYALPAVLTEGFIQEILPLVDELRLYIKPIHRHYAIRMLQRRHRFLRALLASYQYEGRPPDLHVEEEYNTTEELLQSLVRRETSLFALRFVLVVGGSSREEAMARAEYVKRELESMGFEVDSPAFLQWLMYELKEPNPIYTDTHTLGAFFPFISNTLMETDGVFLGLSRIDKSPVFYDIYIHTNYNLVVLGIPGAGKSVTGRVLVYRYFRKFGEDFDFYIIDPENEYRPLLDQSGGQTIEVRPGQPLGLLWKWN
;
A
#
# COMPACT_ATOMS: atom_id res chain seq x y z
N MET A 1 18.16 1.81 20.14
CA MET A 1 18.32 1.41 18.74
C MET A 1 17.78 2.52 17.86
N LYS A 2 18.46 2.85 16.75
CA LYS A 2 17.99 3.85 15.80
C LYS A 2 16.84 3.26 14.97
N LYS A 3 15.73 3.99 14.86
CA LYS A 3 14.62 3.66 13.95
C LYS A 3 14.81 4.37 12.61
N TYR A 4 14.30 3.77 11.55
CA TYR A 4 14.25 4.32 10.20
C TYR A 4 12.80 4.37 9.73
N TYR A 5 12.47 5.38 8.94
CA TYR A 5 11.12 5.66 8.50
C TYR A 5 11.13 5.90 7.00
N TYR A 6 10.15 5.34 6.30
CA TYR A 6 10.04 5.43 4.85
C TYR A 6 8.58 5.69 4.49
N GLN A 7 8.31 6.64 3.62
CA GLN A 7 7.05 6.75 2.90
C GLN A 7 7.18 5.95 1.60
N VAL A 8 6.24 5.06 1.31
CA VAL A 8 6.23 4.25 0.10
C VAL A 8 5.08 4.73 -0.78
N TYR A 9 5.36 4.93 -2.06
CA TYR A 9 4.35 5.36 -3.01
C TYR A 9 3.51 4.16 -3.46
N PRO A 10 2.17 4.30 -3.53
CA PRO A 10 1.31 3.21 -3.94
C PRO A 10 1.50 2.83 -5.40
N ILE A 11 1.19 1.57 -5.69
CA ILE A 11 1.11 1.04 -7.04
C ILE A 11 -0.36 0.81 -7.39
N ASN A 12 -0.76 1.18 -8.60
CA ASN A 12 -2.09 0.87 -9.11
C ASN A 12 -2.15 -0.57 -9.65
N TYR A 13 -2.21 -1.52 -8.72
CA TYR A 13 -2.10 -2.94 -8.99
C TYR A 13 -3.14 -3.43 -10.01
N THR A 14 -4.36 -2.89 -10.00
CA THR A 14 -5.44 -3.32 -10.92
C THR A 14 -5.24 -2.92 -12.37
N LEU A 15 -4.41 -1.92 -12.64
CA LEU A 15 -4.09 -1.48 -14.01
C LEU A 15 -2.90 -2.23 -14.61
N LEU A 16 -2.18 -3.00 -13.80
CA LEU A 16 -1.03 -3.78 -14.22
C LEU A 16 -1.45 -5.09 -14.89
N HIS A 17 -0.62 -5.55 -15.82
CA HIS A 17 -0.76 -6.90 -16.37
C HIS A 17 -0.43 -7.97 -15.31
N GLU A 18 -0.95 -9.19 -15.48
CA GLU A 18 -0.74 -10.29 -14.51
C GLU A 18 0.76 -10.54 -14.24
N ASP A 19 1.61 -10.53 -15.27
CA ASP A 19 3.06 -10.70 -15.12
C ASP A 19 3.71 -9.58 -14.27
N GLU A 20 3.21 -8.35 -14.38
CA GLU A 20 3.70 -7.21 -13.59
C GLU A 20 3.22 -7.29 -12.13
N GLN A 21 1.98 -7.72 -11.92
CA GLN A 21 1.43 -8.01 -10.60
C GLN A 21 2.27 -9.07 -9.89
N GLU A 22 2.54 -10.20 -10.55
CA GLU A 22 3.37 -11.29 -10.02
C GLU A 22 4.79 -10.79 -9.69
N SER A 23 5.41 -10.02 -10.59
CA SER A 23 6.74 -9.44 -10.39
C SER A 23 6.84 -8.57 -9.13
N ILE A 24 5.82 -7.74 -8.85
CA ILE A 24 5.76 -6.90 -7.66
C ILE A 24 5.65 -7.75 -6.39
N ILE A 25 4.78 -8.75 -6.41
CA ILE A 25 4.59 -9.64 -5.26
C ILE A 25 5.87 -10.44 -4.99
N GLU A 26 6.54 -10.95 -6.03
CA GLU A 26 7.83 -11.64 -5.90
C GLU A 26 8.94 -10.70 -5.40
N GLY A 27 8.98 -9.45 -5.86
CA GLY A 27 9.87 -8.42 -5.32
C GLY A 27 9.65 -8.17 -3.83
N PHE A 28 8.39 -8.12 -3.39
CA PHE A 28 8.04 -7.99 -1.98
C PHE A 28 8.42 -9.23 -1.16
N LYS A 29 8.15 -10.44 -1.67
CA LYS A 29 8.58 -11.71 -1.06
C LYS A 29 10.12 -11.76 -0.91
N ALA A 30 10.86 -11.29 -1.91
CA ALA A 30 12.32 -11.19 -1.86
C ALA A 30 12.81 -10.19 -0.80
N LEU A 31 12.13 -9.05 -0.66
CA LEU A 31 12.40 -8.10 0.43
C LEU A 31 12.18 -8.74 1.79
N LEU A 32 11.03 -9.40 2.00
CA LEU A 32 10.69 -10.07 3.26
C LEU A 32 11.74 -11.11 3.65
N ASN A 33 12.19 -11.93 2.69
CA ASN A 33 13.22 -12.95 2.90
C ASN A 33 14.59 -12.38 3.31
N GLN A 34 14.86 -11.11 3.00
CA GLN A 34 16.12 -10.44 3.33
C GLN A 34 16.07 -9.64 4.64
N LEU A 35 14.88 -9.45 5.23
CA LEU A 35 14.72 -8.76 6.52
C LEU A 35 15.49 -9.48 7.64
N ARG A 36 16.23 -8.70 8.43
CA ARG A 36 16.98 -9.17 9.60
C ARG A 36 16.37 -8.67 10.90
N LYS A 37 15.58 -7.60 10.84
CA LYS A 37 14.91 -6.93 11.95
C LYS A 37 13.42 -6.75 11.68
N GLU A 38 12.69 -6.47 12.74
CA GLU A 38 11.27 -6.17 12.66
C GLU A 38 10.98 -4.86 11.92
N ILE A 39 9.88 -4.88 11.18
CA ILE A 39 9.29 -3.72 10.51
C ILE A 39 7.82 -3.60 10.89
N THR A 40 7.29 -2.38 10.82
CA THR A 40 5.86 -2.12 10.89
C THR A 40 5.44 -1.39 9.62
N ILE A 41 4.53 -1.96 8.86
CA ILE A 41 3.89 -1.28 7.73
C ILE A 41 2.59 -0.66 8.22
N ILE A 42 2.39 0.61 7.92
CA ILE A 42 1.23 1.41 8.30
C ILE A 42 0.59 1.95 7.03
N CYS A 43 -0.64 1.55 6.77
CA CYS A 43 -1.46 2.10 5.69
C CYS A 43 -2.55 2.94 6.32
N ARG A 44 -2.67 4.22 5.95
CA ARG A 44 -3.70 5.11 6.48
C ARG A 44 -4.55 5.64 5.35
N ARG A 45 -5.86 5.67 5.59
CA ARG A 45 -6.83 6.35 4.75
C ARG A 45 -7.27 7.65 5.43
N GLU A 46 -7.15 8.75 4.71
CA GLU A 46 -7.63 10.05 5.14
C GLU A 46 -8.59 10.60 4.09
N THR A 47 -9.82 10.89 4.50
CA THR A 47 -10.75 11.63 3.64
C THR A 47 -10.36 13.11 3.69
N ARG A 48 -9.97 13.67 2.56
CA ARG A 48 -9.59 15.08 2.41
C ARG A 48 -10.55 15.81 1.50
N GLU A 49 -10.86 17.04 1.86
CA GLU A 49 -11.47 18.00 0.96
C GLU A 49 -10.38 18.58 0.05
N ILE A 50 -10.46 18.25 -1.23
CA ILE A 50 -9.57 18.77 -2.25
C ILE A 50 -10.27 19.94 -2.93
N HIS A 51 -9.74 21.13 -2.72
CA HIS A 51 -10.19 22.35 -3.37
C HIS A 51 -9.50 22.50 -4.72
N TRP A 52 -10.26 22.57 -5.79
CA TRP A 52 -9.77 22.89 -7.12
C TRP A 52 -10.67 23.94 -7.77
N GLU A 53 -10.12 25.14 -7.97
CA GLU A 53 -10.88 26.33 -8.37
C GLU A 53 -12.10 26.54 -7.44
N ASP A 54 -13.31 26.62 -8.00
CA ASP A 54 -14.55 26.80 -7.24
C ASP A 54 -15.19 25.46 -6.80
N ARG A 55 -14.50 24.33 -6.99
CA ARG A 55 -15.01 22.99 -6.68
C ARG A 55 -14.32 22.38 -5.47
N VAL A 56 -15.10 21.69 -4.66
CA VAL A 56 -14.61 20.88 -3.54
C VAL A 56 -14.92 19.42 -3.84
N PHE A 57 -13.90 18.58 -3.78
CA PHE A 57 -14.02 17.14 -3.92
C PHE A 57 -13.68 16.48 -2.59
N GLU A 58 -14.57 15.67 -2.05
CA GLU A 58 -14.18 14.73 -0.98
C GLU A 58 -13.52 13.51 -1.61
N ALA A 59 -12.38 13.15 -1.07
CA ALA A 59 -11.50 12.16 -1.65
C ALA A 59 -10.75 11.38 -0.57
N ASP A 60 -10.75 10.06 -0.69
CA ASP A 60 -9.90 9.22 0.15
C ASP A 60 -8.47 9.22 -0.39
N VAL A 61 -7.54 9.71 0.43
CA VAL A 61 -6.10 9.69 0.16
C VAL A 61 -5.47 8.61 1.02
N TYR A 62 -4.64 7.77 0.39
CA TYR A 62 -3.94 6.69 1.06
C TYR A 62 -2.47 7.05 1.25
N SER A 63 -1.95 6.81 2.45
CA SER A 63 -0.53 6.95 2.75
C SER A 63 0.02 5.63 3.28
N PHE A 64 1.22 5.27 2.82
CA PHE A 64 1.87 4.03 3.20
C PHE A 64 3.24 4.34 3.77
N CYS A 65 3.48 3.87 5.00
CA CYS A 65 4.72 4.11 5.70
C CYS A 65 5.30 2.80 6.24
N ILE A 66 6.63 2.71 6.27
CA ILE A 66 7.35 1.63 6.94
C ILE A 66 8.16 2.23 8.09
N GLU A 67 7.93 1.73 9.30
CA GLU A 67 8.86 1.88 10.42
C GLU A 67 9.77 0.66 10.46
N SER A 68 11.09 0.87 10.55
CA SER A 68 12.06 -0.22 10.55
C SER A 68 13.14 -0.04 11.62
N MET A 69 13.63 -1.18 12.12
CA MET A 69 14.79 -1.25 13.01
C MET A 69 16.12 -1.46 12.26
N GLU A 70 16.09 -1.46 10.93
CA GLU A 70 17.25 -1.48 10.04
C GLU A 70 17.03 -0.60 8.80
N ARG A 71 18.09 -0.28 8.06
CA ARG A 71 17.95 0.43 6.77
C ARG A 71 17.34 -0.51 5.74
N LEU A 72 16.35 -0.01 5.01
CA LEU A 72 15.63 -0.76 3.97
C LEU A 72 15.91 -0.24 2.56
N ASP A 73 16.73 0.79 2.39
CA ASP A 73 16.94 1.50 1.12
C ASP A 73 17.23 0.51 -0.04
N GLU A 74 18.30 -0.29 0.09
CA GLU A 74 18.68 -1.31 -0.91
C GLU A 74 17.61 -2.39 -1.11
N LEU A 75 16.88 -2.74 -0.05
CA LEU A 75 15.84 -3.77 -0.12
C LEU A 75 14.61 -3.25 -0.88
N LEU A 76 14.20 -2.01 -0.62
CA LEU A 76 13.10 -1.35 -1.30
C LEU A 76 13.43 -1.10 -2.78
N ASP A 77 14.66 -0.67 -3.08
CA ASP A 77 15.15 -0.54 -4.47
C ASP A 77 15.08 -1.89 -5.19
N SER A 78 15.56 -2.97 -4.55
CA SER A 78 15.54 -4.32 -5.15
C SER A 78 14.13 -4.89 -5.35
N ALA A 79 13.17 -4.43 -4.55
CA ALA A 79 11.76 -4.81 -4.67
C ALA A 79 11.01 -3.95 -5.71
N GLY A 80 11.68 -2.98 -6.35
CA GLY A 80 11.05 -2.08 -7.32
C GLY A 80 10.06 -1.10 -6.70
N LEU A 81 10.15 -0.85 -5.39
CA LEU A 81 9.25 0.05 -4.68
C LEU A 81 9.79 1.48 -4.72
N LEU A 82 8.94 2.42 -5.12
CA LEU A 82 9.25 3.85 -5.01
C LEU A 82 9.05 4.30 -3.57
N TYR A 83 10.03 4.99 -2.99
CA TYR A 83 9.97 5.45 -1.62
C TYR A 83 10.72 6.76 -1.38
N GLN A 84 10.43 7.37 -0.23
CA GLN A 84 11.16 8.51 0.32
C GLN A 84 11.52 8.25 1.79
N PRO A 85 12.80 8.28 2.17
CA PRO A 85 13.20 8.23 3.58
C PRO A 85 12.68 9.46 4.35
N LEU A 86 12.14 9.22 5.54
CA LEU A 86 11.63 10.26 6.43
C LEU A 86 12.60 10.50 7.60
N LEU A 87 12.79 11.77 7.95
CA LEU A 87 13.61 12.16 9.10
C LEU A 87 12.91 11.91 10.45
N ASN A 88 11.59 12.02 10.46
CA ASN A 88 10.74 11.87 11.63
C ASN A 88 9.76 10.70 11.44
N PRO A 89 9.25 10.09 12.53
CA PRO A 89 8.18 9.12 12.43
C PRO A 89 6.96 9.71 11.71
N PRO A 90 6.21 8.89 10.94
CA PRO A 90 4.94 9.35 10.40
C PRO A 90 3.99 9.75 11.53
N PRO A 91 3.11 10.73 11.33
CA PRO A 91 2.10 11.10 12.32
C PRO A 91 1.28 9.86 12.70
N ARG A 92 0.84 9.77 13.95
CA ARG A 92 0.00 8.65 14.42
C ARG A 92 -1.47 9.00 14.26
N LEU A 93 -2.31 8.05 13.87
CA LEU A 93 -3.78 8.25 13.85
C LEU A 93 -4.31 8.51 15.27
N LEU A 94 -3.83 7.75 16.26
CA LEU A 94 -4.22 7.90 17.65
C LEU A 94 -3.02 8.41 18.46
N ASP A 95 -3.01 9.71 18.74
CA ASP A 95 -1.98 10.36 19.56
C ASP A 95 -2.12 9.92 21.03
N PRO A 96 -1.10 9.28 21.63
CA PRO A 96 -1.12 8.88 23.04
C PRO A 96 -1.49 9.97 24.04
N GLU A 97 -1.21 11.24 23.74
CA GLU A 97 -1.52 12.36 24.64
C GLU A 97 -2.98 12.84 24.52
N ARG A 98 -3.69 12.43 23.47
CA ARG A 98 -5.04 12.90 23.13
C ARG A 98 -6.10 11.79 23.12
N VAL A 99 -5.73 10.60 23.57
CA VAL A 99 -6.63 9.43 23.56
C VAL A 99 -7.27 9.18 24.92
N ILE A 100 -8.55 8.82 24.90
CA ILE A 100 -9.26 8.24 26.03
C ILE A 100 -9.59 6.79 25.67
N VAL A 101 -8.87 5.86 26.30
CA VAL A 101 -9.08 4.42 26.08
C VAL A 101 -10.28 3.96 26.91
N LYS A 102 -11.28 3.40 26.24
CA LYS A 102 -12.43 2.71 26.86
C LYS A 102 -12.28 1.21 26.64
N PRO A 103 -13.07 0.38 27.35
CA PRO A 103 -12.95 -1.08 27.21
C PRO A 103 -13.13 -1.57 25.77
N ARG A 104 -14.07 -1.00 25.00
CA ARG A 104 -14.41 -1.51 23.65
C ARG A 104 -14.05 -0.56 22.50
N TYR A 105 -13.53 0.63 22.80
CA TYR A 105 -13.22 1.65 21.81
C TYR A 105 -12.21 2.66 22.38
N ILE A 106 -11.65 3.49 21.51
CA ILE A 106 -10.76 4.60 21.85
C ILE A 106 -11.42 5.89 21.35
N VAL A 107 -11.39 6.94 22.15
CA VAL A 107 -11.81 8.29 21.69
C VAL A 107 -10.57 9.11 21.45
N CYS A 108 -10.44 9.71 20.28
CA CYS A 108 -9.32 10.59 19.93
C CYS A 108 -9.86 11.75 19.09
N GLU A 109 -9.57 12.98 19.49
CA GLU A 109 -9.94 14.20 18.75
C GLU A 109 -11.44 14.27 18.34
N GLY A 110 -12.33 13.85 19.25
CA GLY A 110 -13.78 13.87 19.03
C GLY A 110 -14.33 12.71 18.19
N ARG A 111 -13.47 11.85 17.64
CA ARG A 111 -13.86 10.63 16.91
C ARG A 111 -13.76 9.40 17.79
N VAL A 112 -14.54 8.38 17.47
CA VAL A 112 -14.54 7.08 18.15
C VAL A 112 -13.92 6.03 17.23
N TYR A 113 -13.00 5.24 17.77
CA TYR A 113 -12.27 4.21 17.04
C TYR A 113 -12.42 2.85 17.71
N ARG A 114 -12.53 1.80 16.90
CA ARG A 114 -12.45 0.40 17.34
C ARG A 114 -11.26 -0.26 16.66
N VAL A 115 -10.53 -1.05 17.43
CA VAL A 115 -9.35 -1.78 16.97
C VAL A 115 -9.70 -3.25 16.85
N LEU A 116 -9.52 -3.81 15.66
CA LEU A 116 -9.68 -5.22 15.33
C LEU A 116 -8.30 -5.85 15.19
N VAL A 117 -8.15 -7.10 15.58
CA VAL A 117 -6.94 -7.90 15.36
C VAL A 117 -7.31 -9.24 14.76
N ALA A 118 -6.57 -9.65 13.73
CA ALA A 118 -6.65 -11.02 13.23
C ALA A 118 -5.75 -11.91 14.09
N TYR A 119 -6.27 -13.08 14.51
CA TYR A 119 -5.53 -14.05 15.31
C TYR A 119 -5.38 -15.42 14.61
N ALA A 120 -6.06 -15.62 13.48
CA ALA A 120 -5.76 -16.70 12.53
C ALA A 120 -5.94 -16.23 11.07
N LEU A 121 -5.20 -16.87 10.17
CA LEU A 121 -5.25 -16.61 8.72
C LEU A 121 -6.06 -17.71 8.01
N PRO A 122 -6.71 -17.40 6.88
CA PRO A 122 -7.31 -18.44 6.05
C PRO A 122 -6.23 -19.38 5.47
N ALA A 123 -6.63 -20.60 5.15
CA ALA A 123 -5.74 -21.59 4.52
C ALA A 123 -5.28 -21.17 3.12
N VAL A 124 -6.13 -20.42 2.40
CA VAL A 124 -5.84 -19.84 1.08
C VAL A 124 -6.13 -18.36 1.16
N LEU A 125 -5.17 -17.54 0.74
CA LEU A 125 -5.28 -16.09 0.75
C LEU A 125 -5.02 -15.56 -0.66
N THR A 126 -5.98 -14.83 -1.21
CA THR A 126 -5.87 -14.22 -2.53
C THR A 126 -4.87 -13.05 -2.46
N GLU A 127 -3.92 -13.02 -3.38
CA GLU A 127 -2.97 -11.90 -3.50
C GLU A 127 -3.73 -10.59 -3.81
N GLY A 128 -3.35 -9.50 -3.16
CA GLY A 128 -3.98 -8.20 -3.37
C GLY A 128 -5.29 -7.94 -2.60
N PHE A 129 -5.74 -8.87 -1.74
CA PHE A 129 -6.96 -8.71 -0.92
C PHE A 129 -6.98 -7.41 -0.08
N ILE A 130 -5.80 -6.87 0.26
CA ILE A 130 -5.65 -5.60 0.99
C ILE A 130 -6.42 -4.46 0.29
N GLN A 131 -6.57 -4.50 -1.04
CA GLN A 131 -7.35 -3.52 -1.80
C GLN A 131 -8.82 -3.46 -1.40
N GLU A 132 -9.41 -4.59 -1.03
CA GLU A 132 -10.82 -4.68 -0.65
C GLU A 132 -11.01 -4.17 0.79
N ILE A 133 -9.97 -4.29 1.62
CA ILE A 133 -10.00 -3.94 3.04
C ILE A 133 -9.63 -2.49 3.31
N LEU A 134 -8.64 -1.93 2.60
CA LEU A 134 -8.14 -0.56 2.80
C LEU A 134 -9.26 0.50 2.77
N PRO A 135 -10.23 0.47 1.84
CA PRO A 135 -11.33 1.44 1.79
C PRO A 135 -12.32 1.34 2.95
N LEU A 136 -12.28 0.27 3.75
CA LEU A 136 -13.23 0.07 4.84
C LEU A 136 -12.70 0.56 6.20
N VAL A 137 -11.38 0.72 6.30
CA VAL A 137 -10.66 1.04 7.54
C VAL A 137 -10.07 2.45 7.51
N ASP A 138 -9.73 2.99 8.67
CA ASP A 138 -9.07 4.30 8.79
C ASP A 138 -7.53 4.10 8.85
N GLU A 139 -7.06 3.01 9.49
CA GLU A 139 -5.65 2.61 9.49
C GLU A 139 -5.52 1.07 9.53
N LEU A 140 -4.56 0.55 8.77
CA LEU A 140 -4.13 -0.85 8.76
C LEU A 140 -2.68 -0.92 9.20
N ARG A 141 -2.36 -1.84 10.10
CA ARG A 141 -1.02 -2.03 10.64
C ARG A 141 -0.58 -3.49 10.51
N LEU A 142 0.59 -3.70 9.89
CA LEU A 142 1.26 -5.00 9.80
C LEU A 142 2.58 -4.93 10.57
N TYR A 143 2.66 -5.63 11.69
CA TYR A 143 3.94 -5.85 12.37
C TYR A 143 4.55 -7.16 11.88
N ILE A 144 5.74 -7.09 11.30
CA ILE A 144 6.43 -8.24 10.72
C ILE A 144 7.77 -8.40 11.42
N LYS A 145 7.98 -9.54 12.06
CA LYS A 145 9.25 -9.88 12.69
C LYS A 145 9.82 -11.18 12.11
N PRO A 146 10.96 -11.14 11.42
CA PRO A 146 11.61 -12.35 10.93
C PRO A 146 12.06 -13.23 12.10
N ILE A 147 11.80 -14.53 11.98
CA ILE A 147 12.23 -15.53 12.95
C ILE A 147 13.54 -16.11 12.44
N HIS A 148 14.58 -16.01 13.27
CA HIS A 148 15.88 -16.56 12.92
C HIS A 148 15.75 -18.05 12.60
N ARG A 149 16.27 -18.45 11.44
CA ARG A 149 16.05 -19.76 10.81
C ARG A 149 16.25 -20.96 11.73
N HIS A 150 17.28 -20.93 12.57
CA HIS A 150 17.53 -22.00 13.56
C HIS A 150 16.35 -22.20 14.53
N TYR A 151 15.68 -21.13 14.93
CA TYR A 151 14.48 -21.20 15.76
C TYR A 151 13.27 -21.66 14.95
N ALA A 152 13.11 -21.15 13.73
CA ALA A 152 12.01 -21.55 12.83
C ALA A 152 12.02 -23.07 12.56
N ILE A 153 13.18 -23.63 12.16
CA ILE A 153 13.35 -25.07 11.91
C ILE A 153 13.03 -25.87 13.17
N ARG A 154 13.56 -25.48 14.35
CA ARG A 154 13.26 -26.19 15.61
C ARG A 154 11.78 -26.14 15.98
N MET A 155 11.12 -25.00 15.73
CA MET A 155 9.70 -24.82 16.01
C MET A 155 8.85 -25.74 15.14
N LEU A 156 9.06 -25.74 13.82
CA LEU A 156 8.32 -26.61 12.90
C LEU A 156 8.65 -28.09 13.10
N GLN A 157 9.92 -28.46 13.34
CA GLN A 157 10.26 -29.85 13.66
C GLN A 157 9.54 -30.35 14.92
N ARG A 158 9.34 -29.47 15.92
CA ARG A 158 8.58 -29.82 17.13
C ARG A 158 7.10 -30.04 16.80
N ARG A 159 6.49 -29.16 16.00
CA ARG A 159 5.10 -29.28 15.55
C ARG A 159 4.91 -30.53 14.68
N HIS A 160 5.77 -30.74 13.70
CA HIS A 160 5.80 -31.91 12.83
C HIS A 160 5.89 -33.23 13.63
N ARG A 161 6.79 -33.33 14.63
CA ARG A 161 6.87 -34.52 15.48
C ARG A 161 5.60 -34.76 16.28
N PHE A 162 4.96 -33.70 16.78
CA PHE A 162 3.68 -33.80 17.48
C PHE A 162 2.57 -34.30 16.55
N LEU A 163 2.40 -33.69 15.38
CA LEU A 163 1.40 -34.08 14.38
C LEU A 163 1.61 -35.53 13.90
N ARG A 164 2.86 -35.94 13.64
CA ARG A 164 3.20 -37.32 13.30
C ARG A 164 2.80 -38.32 14.40
N ALA A 165 3.05 -37.97 15.66
CA ALA A 165 2.68 -38.83 16.79
C ALA A 165 1.16 -38.92 16.96
N LEU A 166 0.45 -37.81 16.70
CA LEU A 166 -1.01 -37.75 16.72
C LEU A 166 -1.60 -38.64 15.60
N LEU A 167 -1.12 -38.52 14.35
CA LEU A 167 -1.55 -39.39 13.24
C LEU A 167 -1.28 -40.87 13.52
N ALA A 168 -0.14 -41.22 14.12
CA ALA A 168 0.17 -42.58 14.51
C ALA A 168 -0.81 -43.13 15.57
N SER A 169 -1.35 -42.27 16.45
CA SER A 169 -2.34 -42.69 17.45
C SER A 169 -3.68 -43.04 16.80
N TYR A 170 -4.13 -42.29 15.79
CA TYR A 170 -5.32 -42.63 15.00
C TYR A 170 -5.17 -44.02 14.36
N GLN A 171 -4.02 -44.29 13.73
CA GLN A 171 -3.72 -45.59 13.12
C GLN A 171 -3.72 -46.73 14.14
N TYR A 172 -3.10 -46.52 15.31
CA TYR A 172 -3.08 -47.52 16.38
C TYR A 172 -4.48 -47.83 16.93
N GLU A 173 -5.32 -46.81 17.06
CA GLU A 173 -6.72 -46.94 17.49
C GLU A 173 -7.63 -47.52 16.40
N GLY A 174 -7.12 -47.75 15.18
CA GLY A 174 -7.89 -48.29 14.05
C GLY A 174 -8.96 -47.33 13.52
N ARG A 175 -8.82 -46.02 13.79
CA ARG A 175 -9.74 -44.98 13.32
C ARG A 175 -9.09 -44.12 12.23
N PRO A 176 -9.85 -43.62 11.25
CA PRO A 176 -9.30 -42.70 10.27
C PRO A 176 -8.83 -41.39 10.96
N PRO A 177 -7.72 -40.79 10.52
CA PRO A 177 -7.28 -39.50 11.02
C PRO A 177 -8.29 -38.41 10.68
N ASP A 178 -8.31 -37.37 11.51
CA ASP A 178 -9.01 -36.13 11.17
C ASP A 178 -8.33 -35.48 9.96
N LEU A 179 -9.10 -35.14 8.93
CA LEU A 179 -8.60 -34.51 7.71
C LEU A 179 -7.79 -33.24 8.01
N HIS A 180 -8.22 -32.44 8.99
CA HIS A 180 -7.52 -31.22 9.36
C HIS A 180 -6.12 -31.48 9.93
N VAL A 181 -5.95 -32.57 10.69
CA VAL A 181 -4.66 -32.98 11.25
C VAL A 181 -3.72 -33.49 10.15
N GLU A 182 -4.27 -34.21 9.18
CA GLU A 182 -3.51 -34.71 8.02
C GLU A 182 -3.05 -33.56 7.10
N GLU A 183 -3.95 -32.61 6.80
CA GLU A 183 -3.61 -31.39 6.06
C GLU A 183 -2.53 -30.58 6.78
N GLU A 184 -2.69 -30.33 8.08
CA GLU A 184 -1.70 -29.57 8.85
C GLU A 184 -0.34 -30.28 8.89
N TYR A 185 -0.33 -31.60 8.97
CA TYR A 185 0.91 -32.39 8.90
C TYR A 185 1.63 -32.18 7.57
N ASN A 186 0.90 -32.31 6.45
CA ASN A 186 1.45 -32.15 5.10
C ASN A 186 1.98 -30.73 4.88
N THR A 187 1.18 -29.70 5.22
CA THR A 187 1.60 -28.29 5.11
C THR A 187 2.82 -27.99 6.00
N THR A 188 2.87 -28.55 7.21
CA THR A 188 4.04 -28.38 8.10
C THR A 188 5.28 -29.06 7.53
N GLU A 189 5.14 -30.23 6.89
CA GLU A 189 6.23 -30.94 6.25
C GLU A 189 6.79 -30.16 5.05
N GLU A 190 5.91 -29.68 4.16
CA GLU A 190 6.27 -28.85 3.01
C GLU A 190 6.98 -27.57 3.45
N LEU A 191 6.41 -26.83 4.41
CA LEU A 191 7.01 -25.61 4.94
C LEU A 191 8.39 -25.87 5.56
N LEU A 192 8.55 -26.99 6.28
CA LEU A 192 9.85 -27.39 6.82
C LEU A 192 10.87 -27.67 5.71
N GLN A 193 10.47 -28.33 4.63
CA GLN A 193 11.35 -28.59 3.48
C GLN A 193 11.80 -27.28 2.81
N SER A 194 10.87 -26.36 2.53
CA SER A 194 11.19 -25.06 1.92
C SER A 194 12.11 -24.20 2.82
N LEU A 195 11.92 -24.22 4.14
CA LEU A 195 12.85 -23.57 5.10
C LEU A 195 14.25 -24.20 5.09
N VAL A 196 14.35 -25.51 4.89
CA VAL A 196 15.65 -26.22 4.76
C VAL A 196 16.31 -25.87 3.41
N ARG A 197 15.54 -25.74 2.34
CA ARG A 197 16.03 -25.33 1.01
C ARG A 197 16.38 -23.84 0.89
N ARG A 198 15.97 -23.01 1.86
CA ARG A 198 16.13 -21.53 1.87
C ARG A 198 15.27 -20.81 0.83
N GLU A 199 14.13 -21.38 0.51
CA GLU A 199 13.17 -20.79 -0.44
C GLU A 199 12.23 -19.82 0.28
N THR A 200 11.91 -20.09 1.55
CA THR A 200 11.02 -19.27 2.38
C THR A 200 11.66 -18.94 3.74
N SER A 201 11.06 -17.99 4.44
CA SER A 201 11.38 -17.57 5.80
C SER A 201 10.12 -17.60 6.65
N LEU A 202 10.28 -17.64 7.97
CA LEU A 202 9.16 -17.64 8.90
C LEU A 202 9.10 -16.33 9.67
N PHE A 203 7.91 -15.79 9.85
CA PHE A 203 7.66 -14.49 10.45
C PHE A 203 6.65 -14.60 11.60
N ALA A 204 6.82 -13.75 12.60
CA ALA A 204 5.76 -13.42 13.53
C ALA A 204 5.03 -12.17 13.01
N LEU A 205 3.77 -12.33 12.64
CA LEU A 205 2.88 -11.32 12.09
C LEU A 205 1.90 -10.84 13.15
N ARG A 206 1.63 -9.53 13.17
CA ARG A 206 0.40 -8.98 13.74
C ARG A 206 -0.31 -8.18 12.67
N PHE A 207 -1.61 -8.42 12.53
CA PHE A 207 -2.45 -7.75 11.57
C PHE A 207 -3.59 -7.05 12.33
N VAL A 208 -3.49 -5.72 12.39
CA VAL A 208 -4.39 -4.86 13.16
C VAL A 208 -5.07 -3.87 12.24
N LEU A 209 -6.37 -3.69 12.44
CA LEU A 209 -7.19 -2.74 11.69
C LEU A 209 -7.87 -1.78 12.65
N VAL A 210 -7.89 -0.50 12.28
CA VAL A 210 -8.48 0.58 13.09
C VAL A 210 -9.61 1.19 12.28
N VAL A 211 -10.80 1.21 12.87
CA VAL A 211 -12.03 1.69 12.23
C VAL A 211 -12.60 2.84 13.06
N GLY A 212 -12.79 4.00 12.44
CA GLY A 212 -13.30 5.21 13.05
C GLY A 212 -14.80 5.43 12.82
N GLY A 213 -15.36 6.40 13.52
CA GLY A 213 -16.72 6.91 13.33
C GLY A 213 -16.94 8.21 14.12
N SER A 214 -17.94 8.98 13.72
CA SER A 214 -18.32 10.24 14.39
C SER A 214 -19.07 9.99 15.70
N SER A 215 -19.62 8.79 15.87
CA SER A 215 -20.26 8.32 17.09
C SER A 215 -19.81 6.92 17.47
N ARG A 216 -20.08 6.51 18.72
CA ARG A 216 -19.80 5.14 19.17
C ARG A 216 -20.58 4.13 18.33
N GLU A 217 -21.86 4.40 18.08
CA GLU A 217 -22.76 3.52 17.34
C GLU A 217 -22.26 3.31 15.90
N GLU A 218 -21.85 4.38 15.24
CA GLU A 218 -21.27 4.33 13.89
C GLU A 218 -19.95 3.54 13.86
N ALA A 219 -19.01 3.85 14.77
CA ALA A 219 -17.73 3.14 14.84
C ALA A 219 -17.90 1.64 15.12
N MET A 220 -18.84 1.26 15.98
CA MET A 220 -19.15 -0.15 16.24
C MET A 220 -19.76 -0.83 15.02
N ALA A 221 -20.71 -0.18 14.33
CA ALA A 221 -21.35 -0.72 13.15
C ALA A 221 -20.36 -0.90 11.98
N ARG A 222 -19.52 0.10 11.72
CA ARG A 222 -18.45 0.01 10.71
C ARG A 222 -17.44 -1.08 11.05
N ALA A 223 -17.03 -1.20 12.30
CA ALA A 223 -16.09 -2.24 12.70
C ALA A 223 -16.70 -3.65 12.61
N GLU A 224 -17.99 -3.81 12.91
CA GLU A 224 -18.69 -5.09 12.72
C GLU A 224 -18.81 -5.44 11.24
N TYR A 225 -19.03 -4.45 10.39
CA TYR A 225 -19.00 -4.63 8.94
C TYR A 225 -17.63 -5.12 8.46
N VAL A 226 -16.55 -4.42 8.82
CA VAL A 226 -15.17 -4.82 8.49
C VAL A 226 -14.84 -6.22 9.01
N LYS A 227 -15.26 -6.55 10.23
CA LYS A 227 -15.09 -7.89 10.80
C LYS A 227 -15.74 -8.96 9.93
N ARG A 228 -17.00 -8.75 9.50
CA ARG A 228 -17.72 -9.69 8.63
C ARG A 228 -17.06 -9.85 7.26
N GLU A 229 -16.51 -8.78 6.68
CA GLU A 229 -15.78 -8.86 5.41
C GLU A 229 -14.50 -9.70 5.56
N LEU A 230 -13.73 -9.52 6.64
CA LEU A 230 -12.55 -10.35 6.91
C LEU A 230 -12.92 -11.82 7.19
N GLU A 231 -14.00 -12.06 7.94
CA GLU A 231 -14.49 -13.42 8.21
C GLU A 231 -14.99 -14.11 6.92
N SER A 232 -15.56 -13.35 5.97
CA SER A 232 -15.96 -13.90 4.67
C SER A 232 -14.76 -14.35 3.82
N MET A 233 -13.61 -13.69 4.01
CA MET A 233 -12.31 -14.08 3.45
C MET A 233 -11.62 -15.21 4.26
N GLY A 234 -12.23 -15.69 5.33
CA GLY A 234 -11.73 -16.79 6.16
C GLY A 234 -10.73 -16.39 7.26
N PHE A 235 -10.58 -15.10 7.55
CA PHE A 235 -9.82 -14.66 8.72
C PHE A 235 -10.60 -14.91 10.01
N GLU A 236 -9.89 -15.22 11.08
CA GLU A 236 -10.47 -15.13 12.43
C GLU A 236 -10.07 -13.80 13.07
N VAL A 237 -11.08 -12.95 13.34
CA VAL A 237 -10.89 -11.56 13.77
C VAL A 237 -11.70 -11.27 15.02
N ASP A 238 -11.08 -10.59 15.98
CA ASP A 238 -11.79 -10.12 17.17
C ASP A 238 -11.35 -8.73 17.61
N SER A 239 -12.08 -8.17 18.56
CA SER A 239 -11.80 -6.90 19.21
C SER A 239 -12.06 -7.05 20.71
N PRO A 240 -11.16 -7.76 21.45
CA PRO A 240 -11.36 -8.02 22.86
C PRO A 240 -11.47 -6.74 23.67
N ALA A 241 -12.34 -6.78 24.68
CA ALA A 241 -12.47 -5.67 25.61
C ALA A 241 -11.15 -5.46 26.40
N PHE A 242 -10.87 -4.21 26.75
CA PHE A 242 -9.70 -3.74 27.49
C PHE A 242 -8.34 -3.88 26.77
N LEU A 243 -8.30 -4.47 25.57
CA LEU A 243 -7.06 -4.62 24.78
C LEU A 243 -6.91 -3.60 23.65
N GLN A 244 -7.86 -2.67 23.46
CA GLN A 244 -7.89 -1.74 22.32
C GLN A 244 -6.56 -1.00 22.11
N TRP A 245 -6.02 -0.40 23.18
CA TRP A 245 -4.73 0.32 23.12
C TRP A 245 -3.54 -0.62 22.92
N LEU A 246 -3.57 -1.79 23.55
CA LEU A 246 -2.50 -2.79 23.43
C LEU A 246 -2.39 -3.32 21.99
N MET A 247 -3.53 -3.58 21.34
CA MET A 247 -3.63 -3.98 19.94
C MET A 247 -3.18 -2.86 19.01
N TYR A 248 -3.62 -1.61 19.25
CA TYR A 248 -3.16 -0.46 18.46
C TYR A 248 -1.63 -0.31 18.49
N GLU A 249 -1.03 -0.54 19.65
CA GLU A 249 0.41 -0.52 19.87
C GLU A 249 1.16 -1.77 19.37
N LEU A 250 0.47 -2.75 18.78
CA LEU A 250 1.03 -4.01 18.26
C LEU A 250 1.75 -4.83 19.35
N LYS A 251 1.21 -4.77 20.57
CA LYS A 251 1.76 -5.41 21.79
C LYS A 251 0.84 -6.50 22.35
N GLU A 252 -0.21 -6.85 21.62
CA GLU A 252 -1.12 -7.91 21.99
C GLU A 252 -0.39 -9.27 22.02
N PRO A 253 -0.85 -10.18 22.90
CA PRO A 253 -0.25 -11.51 23.03
C PRO A 253 -0.49 -12.34 21.77
N ASN A 254 0.40 -13.32 21.55
CA ASN A 254 0.28 -14.34 20.50
C ASN A 254 0.25 -13.78 19.06
N PRO A 255 1.41 -13.42 18.48
CA PRO A 255 1.47 -13.14 17.06
C PRO A 255 1.14 -14.40 16.25
N ILE A 256 0.66 -14.20 15.04
CA ILE A 256 0.47 -15.27 14.06
C ILE A 256 1.84 -15.66 13.51
N TYR A 257 2.10 -16.95 13.35
CA TYR A 257 3.29 -17.44 12.64
C TYR A 257 2.93 -17.77 11.21
N THR A 258 3.64 -17.18 10.25
CA THR A 258 3.35 -17.33 8.82
C THR A 258 4.64 -17.29 8.00
N ASP A 259 4.61 -17.81 6.79
CA ASP A 259 5.76 -17.87 5.89
C ASP A 259 5.75 -16.77 4.83
N THR A 260 6.81 -16.71 4.02
CA THR A 260 6.98 -15.69 2.99
C THR A 260 5.84 -15.68 1.97
N HIS A 261 5.32 -16.83 1.54
CA HIS A 261 4.29 -16.89 0.51
C HIS A 261 2.97 -16.29 1.00
N THR A 262 2.49 -16.74 2.16
CA THR A 262 1.27 -16.17 2.76
C THR A 262 1.45 -14.68 3.08
N LEU A 263 2.60 -14.27 3.59
CA LEU A 263 2.86 -12.86 3.88
C LEU A 263 2.99 -12.01 2.61
N GLY A 264 3.40 -12.59 1.49
CA GLY A 264 3.42 -11.93 0.18
C GLY A 264 2.03 -11.44 -0.26
N ALA A 265 0.98 -12.20 0.03
CA ALA A 265 -0.40 -11.82 -0.29
C ALA A 265 -0.88 -10.57 0.46
N PHE A 266 -0.22 -10.20 1.57
CA PHE A 266 -0.46 -8.96 2.33
C PHE A 266 0.17 -7.71 1.68
N PHE A 267 0.67 -7.80 0.45
CA PHE A 267 1.30 -6.67 -0.22
C PHE A 267 0.47 -5.38 -0.06
N PRO A 268 0.99 -4.40 0.72
CA PRO A 268 0.11 -3.37 1.26
C PRO A 268 0.13 -2.08 0.45
N PHE A 269 1.07 -1.91 -0.47
CA PHE A 269 1.32 -0.66 -1.19
C PHE A 269 0.44 -0.53 -2.43
N ILE A 270 -0.86 -0.75 -2.26
CA ILE A 270 -1.82 -0.73 -3.35
C ILE A 270 -2.83 0.41 -3.17
N SER A 271 -2.99 1.22 -4.21
CA SER A 271 -4.07 2.22 -4.29
C SER A 271 -4.59 2.30 -5.72
N ASN A 272 -5.90 2.17 -5.89
CA ASN A 272 -6.59 2.46 -7.17
C ASN A 272 -6.85 3.96 -7.33
N THR A 273 -6.72 4.73 -6.25
CA THR A 273 -6.93 6.17 -6.23
C THR A 273 -5.62 6.85 -6.61
N LEU A 274 -5.51 7.24 -7.87
CA LEU A 274 -4.38 7.99 -8.43
C LEU A 274 -4.56 9.47 -8.08
N MET A 275 -4.32 9.79 -6.81
CA MET A 275 -4.33 11.16 -6.30
C MET A 275 -2.93 11.58 -5.91
N GLU A 276 -2.22 12.09 -6.90
CA GLU A 276 -0.95 12.76 -6.71
C GLU A 276 -1.28 14.17 -6.24
N THR A 277 -1.51 14.35 -4.93
CA THR A 277 -2.15 15.58 -4.37
C THR A 277 -1.38 16.86 -4.68
N ASP A 278 -0.08 16.75 -4.93
CA ASP A 278 0.80 17.85 -5.38
C ASP A 278 0.92 17.93 -6.91
N GLY A 279 0.08 17.22 -7.64
CA GLY A 279 -0.04 17.27 -9.09
C GLY A 279 -0.99 18.34 -9.61
N VAL A 280 -1.23 18.32 -10.91
CA VAL A 280 -2.31 19.05 -11.58
C VAL A 280 -3.53 18.14 -11.71
N PHE A 281 -4.73 18.71 -11.50
CA PHE A 281 -5.96 17.99 -11.79
C PHE A 281 -5.94 17.52 -13.25
N LEU A 282 -6.34 16.29 -13.55
CA LEU A 282 -6.51 15.76 -14.90
C LEU A 282 -7.98 15.66 -15.26
N GLY A 283 -8.77 15.07 -14.38
CA GLY A 283 -10.19 14.82 -14.60
C GLY A 283 -10.76 13.89 -13.53
N LEU A 284 -11.85 13.22 -13.84
CA LEU A 284 -12.47 12.25 -12.93
C LEU A 284 -12.24 10.84 -13.45
N SER A 285 -11.89 9.93 -12.55
CA SER A 285 -11.87 8.50 -12.82
C SER A 285 -13.23 8.04 -13.31
N ARG A 286 -13.25 7.20 -14.36
CA ARG A 286 -14.49 6.63 -14.87
C ARG A 286 -15.04 5.51 -14.00
N ILE A 287 -14.21 4.90 -13.17
CA ILE A 287 -14.52 3.71 -12.36
C ILE A 287 -15.34 4.14 -11.13
N ASP A 288 -14.81 5.09 -10.37
CA ASP A 288 -15.30 5.48 -9.04
C ASP A 288 -15.60 6.99 -8.92
N LYS A 289 -15.44 7.77 -10.02
CA LYS A 289 -15.65 9.23 -10.06
C LYS A 289 -14.70 10.03 -9.16
N SER A 290 -13.67 9.41 -8.61
CA SER A 290 -12.65 10.10 -7.83
C SER A 290 -11.86 11.09 -8.71
N PRO A 291 -11.45 12.26 -8.19
CA PRO A 291 -10.59 13.17 -8.94
C PRO A 291 -9.20 12.57 -9.16
N VAL A 292 -8.66 12.72 -10.36
CA VAL A 292 -7.32 12.28 -10.71
C VAL A 292 -6.41 13.50 -10.75
N PHE A 293 -5.36 13.47 -9.95
CA PHE A 293 -4.29 14.47 -9.97
C PHE A 293 -3.00 13.79 -10.41
N TYR A 294 -2.18 14.51 -11.18
CA TYR A 294 -0.96 14.00 -11.78
C TYR A 294 0.21 14.96 -11.58
N ASP A 295 1.26 14.45 -10.97
CA ASP A 295 2.52 15.07 -10.63
C ASP A 295 3.66 14.36 -11.38
N ILE A 296 4.22 15.05 -12.38
CA ILE A 296 5.35 14.52 -13.15
C ILE A 296 6.58 14.17 -12.30
N TYR A 297 6.77 14.78 -11.12
CA TYR A 297 8.02 14.68 -10.37
C TYR A 297 8.14 13.43 -9.49
N ILE A 298 7.03 12.76 -9.19
CA ILE A 298 7.04 11.56 -8.33
C ILE A 298 7.31 10.26 -9.11
N HIS A 299 7.38 10.34 -10.44
CA HIS A 299 7.63 9.20 -11.31
C HIS A 299 9.12 9.01 -11.58
N THR A 300 9.51 7.77 -11.86
CA THR A 300 10.90 7.41 -12.25
C THR A 300 11.40 8.21 -13.46
N ASN A 301 10.47 8.62 -14.34
CA ASN A 301 10.74 9.51 -15.46
C ASN A 301 9.61 10.55 -15.56
N TYR A 302 9.98 11.79 -15.84
CA TYR A 302 9.08 12.94 -15.96
C TYR A 302 8.41 13.05 -17.33
N ASN A 303 8.71 12.12 -18.24
CA ASN A 303 8.15 12.09 -19.58
C ASN A 303 6.69 11.60 -19.57
N LEU A 304 5.82 12.33 -20.26
CA LEU A 304 4.42 11.96 -20.48
C LEU A 304 4.15 11.77 -21.98
N VAL A 305 3.42 10.71 -22.34
CA VAL A 305 2.99 10.45 -23.72
C VAL A 305 1.47 10.39 -23.78
N VAL A 306 0.86 11.23 -24.64
CA VAL A 306 -0.59 11.24 -24.87
C VAL A 306 -0.89 10.65 -26.25
N LEU A 307 -1.44 9.43 -26.28
CA LEU A 307 -1.80 8.72 -27.51
C LEU A 307 -3.32 8.72 -27.72
N GLY A 308 -3.74 8.63 -28.98
CA GLY A 308 -5.15 8.58 -29.36
C GLY A 308 -5.38 8.82 -30.84
N ILE A 309 -6.53 8.41 -31.34
CA ILE A 309 -6.95 8.68 -32.73
C ILE A 309 -7.25 10.17 -32.95
N PRO A 310 -7.25 10.68 -34.20
CA PRO A 310 -7.74 12.03 -34.48
C PRO A 310 -9.14 12.25 -33.89
N GLY A 311 -9.37 13.38 -33.23
CA GLY A 311 -10.63 13.69 -32.54
C GLY A 311 -10.80 13.07 -31.13
N ALA A 312 -9.88 12.22 -30.66
CA ALA A 312 -9.96 11.63 -29.31
C ALA A 312 -9.64 12.60 -28.16
N GLY A 313 -9.30 13.86 -28.46
CA GLY A 313 -9.01 14.88 -27.45
C GLY A 313 -7.53 15.04 -27.05
N LYS A 314 -6.57 14.43 -27.77
CA LYS A 314 -5.12 14.56 -27.48
C LYS A 314 -4.67 16.01 -27.25
N SER A 315 -4.98 16.90 -28.19
CA SER A 315 -4.62 18.32 -28.14
C SER A 315 -5.36 19.10 -27.06
N VAL A 316 -6.56 18.64 -26.67
CA VAL A 316 -7.29 19.19 -25.54
C VAL A 316 -6.56 18.82 -24.24
N THR A 317 -6.21 17.54 -24.07
CA THR A 317 -5.44 17.06 -22.91
C THR A 317 -4.10 17.79 -22.78
N GLY A 318 -3.36 17.94 -23.88
CA GLY A 318 -2.07 18.66 -23.89
C GLY A 318 -2.20 20.13 -23.47
N ARG A 319 -3.16 20.87 -24.02
CA ARG A 319 -3.43 22.28 -23.62
C ARG A 319 -3.84 22.39 -22.16
N VAL A 320 -4.69 21.48 -21.69
CA VAL A 320 -5.14 21.44 -20.29
C VAL A 320 -3.95 21.22 -19.35
N LEU A 321 -3.05 20.29 -19.68
CA LEU A 321 -1.84 20.04 -18.90
C LEU A 321 -0.94 21.28 -18.84
N VAL A 322 -0.61 21.85 -20.00
CA VAL A 322 0.23 23.06 -20.07
C VAL A 322 -0.38 24.19 -19.24
N TYR A 323 -1.68 24.49 -19.44
CA TYR A 323 -2.37 25.54 -18.70
C TYR A 323 -2.33 25.29 -17.19
N ARG A 324 -2.62 24.06 -16.73
CA ARG A 324 -2.67 23.75 -15.30
C ARG A 324 -1.29 23.78 -14.65
N TYR A 325 -0.26 23.30 -15.34
CA TYR A 325 1.11 23.39 -14.85
C TYR A 325 1.60 24.84 -14.82
N PHE A 326 1.28 25.63 -15.84
CA PHE A 326 1.59 27.06 -15.87
C PHE A 326 0.91 27.80 -14.71
N ARG A 327 -0.36 27.48 -14.44
CA ARG A 327 -1.11 28.03 -13.29
C ARG A 327 -0.52 27.63 -11.94
N LYS A 328 0.06 26.42 -11.84
CA LYS A 328 0.59 25.87 -10.59
C LYS A 328 1.98 26.41 -10.25
N PHE A 329 2.89 26.36 -11.23
CA PHE A 329 4.30 26.72 -11.02
C PHE A 329 4.63 28.14 -11.48
N GLY A 330 3.78 28.75 -12.30
CA GLY A 330 4.00 30.13 -12.76
C GLY A 330 5.33 30.29 -13.48
N GLU A 331 6.12 31.26 -13.02
CA GLU A 331 7.44 31.59 -13.56
C GLU A 331 8.54 30.58 -13.20
N ASP A 332 8.29 29.66 -12.25
CA ASP A 332 9.26 28.62 -11.88
C ASP A 332 9.32 27.46 -12.88
N PHE A 333 8.49 27.49 -13.94
CA PHE A 333 8.40 26.42 -14.92
C PHE A 333 8.35 26.96 -16.36
N ASP A 334 9.39 26.64 -17.13
CA ASP A 334 9.48 27.04 -18.54
C ASP A 334 8.72 26.07 -19.45
N PHE A 335 7.89 26.63 -20.35
CA PHE A 335 7.16 25.85 -21.35
C PHE A 335 7.75 26.06 -22.74
N TYR A 336 8.20 24.97 -23.36
CA TYR A 336 8.59 24.93 -24.77
C TYR A 336 7.64 24.02 -25.53
N ILE A 337 6.92 24.58 -26.51
CA ILE A 337 5.88 23.86 -27.26
C ILE A 337 6.24 23.88 -28.74
N ILE A 338 6.36 22.69 -29.33
CA ILE A 338 6.48 22.51 -30.78
C ILE A 338 5.09 22.21 -31.32
N ASP A 339 4.50 23.18 -32.02
CA ASP A 339 3.10 23.13 -32.44
C ASP A 339 2.98 23.24 -33.97
N PRO A 340 3.05 22.12 -34.70
CA PRO A 340 2.94 22.12 -36.16
C PRO A 340 1.52 22.45 -36.65
N GLU A 341 0.49 22.29 -35.80
CA GLU A 341 -0.92 22.49 -36.15
C GLU A 341 -1.47 23.85 -35.67
N ASN A 342 -0.65 24.64 -34.97
CA ASN A 342 -0.97 25.97 -34.46
C ASN A 342 -2.19 25.98 -33.50
N GLU A 343 -2.37 24.92 -32.72
CA GLU A 343 -3.48 24.71 -31.79
C GLU A 343 -3.30 25.40 -30.41
N TYR A 344 -2.06 25.74 -30.05
CA TYR A 344 -1.66 26.32 -28.75
C TYR A 344 -1.57 27.84 -28.77
N ARG A 345 -1.67 28.48 -29.94
CA ARG A 345 -1.60 29.94 -30.08
C ARG A 345 -2.54 30.72 -29.15
N PRO A 346 -3.83 30.35 -29.00
CA PRO A 346 -4.73 31.05 -28.09
C PRO A 346 -4.28 30.99 -26.62
N LEU A 347 -3.60 29.90 -26.22
CA LEU A 347 -3.07 29.74 -24.86
C LEU A 347 -1.86 30.66 -24.64
N LEU A 348 -0.96 30.75 -25.64
CA LEU A 348 0.22 31.62 -25.61
C LEU A 348 -0.17 33.10 -25.57
N ASP A 349 -1.16 33.51 -26.36
CA ASP A 349 -1.65 34.89 -26.39
C ASP A 349 -2.21 35.34 -25.02
N GLN A 350 -2.78 34.41 -24.25
CA GLN A 350 -3.32 34.68 -22.91
C GLN A 350 -2.26 34.66 -21.81
N SER A 351 -1.19 33.88 -21.97
CA SER A 351 -0.11 33.76 -20.98
C SER A 351 1.03 34.76 -21.18
N GLY A 352 1.02 35.54 -22.26
CA GLY A 352 2.12 36.44 -22.63
C GLY A 352 3.33 35.72 -23.23
N GLY A 353 3.13 34.50 -23.74
CA GLY A 353 4.20 33.67 -24.31
C GLY A 353 4.73 34.21 -25.64
N GLN A 354 6.01 33.94 -25.91
CA GLN A 354 6.63 34.29 -27.19
C GLN A 354 6.40 33.18 -28.22
N THR A 355 5.99 33.55 -29.44
CA THR A 355 5.94 32.63 -30.58
C THR A 355 7.15 32.83 -31.47
N ILE A 356 7.83 31.74 -31.82
CA ILE A 356 8.88 31.72 -32.84
C ILE A 356 8.36 30.94 -34.03
N GLU A 357 8.13 31.62 -35.15
CA GLU A 357 7.73 30.95 -36.38
C GLU A 357 8.97 30.36 -37.07
N VAL A 358 8.99 29.04 -37.22
CA VAL A 358 10.07 28.33 -37.90
C VAL A 358 9.73 28.18 -39.37
N ARG A 359 10.47 28.88 -40.23
CA ARG A 359 10.33 28.79 -41.69
C ARG A 359 11.58 28.16 -42.33
N PRO A 360 11.42 27.38 -43.41
CA PRO A 360 12.56 26.89 -44.18
C PRO A 360 13.50 28.03 -44.61
N GLY A 361 14.80 27.88 -44.36
CA GLY A 361 15.84 28.85 -44.74
C GLY A 361 16.01 30.03 -43.77
N GLN A 362 15.23 30.11 -42.69
CA GLN A 362 15.37 31.18 -41.70
C GLN A 362 16.33 30.74 -40.57
N PRO A 363 17.43 31.46 -40.31
CA PRO A 363 18.31 31.16 -39.19
C PRO A 363 17.60 31.48 -37.87
N LEU A 364 17.40 30.47 -37.04
CA LEU A 364 16.70 30.58 -35.75
C LEU A 364 17.57 31.11 -34.61
N GLY A 365 18.84 31.46 -34.87
CA GLY A 365 19.78 31.90 -33.83
C GLY A 365 20.21 30.80 -32.85
N LEU A 366 19.75 29.56 -33.03
CA LEU A 366 20.23 28.38 -32.30
C LEU A 366 21.65 28.05 -32.79
N LEU A 367 22.66 28.61 -32.14
CA LEU A 367 24.07 28.31 -32.40
C LEU A 367 24.38 26.88 -31.95
N TRP A 368 24.20 25.91 -32.84
CA TRP A 368 24.87 24.62 -32.76
C TRP A 368 25.88 24.55 -33.89
N LYS A 369 27.10 25.04 -33.62
CA LYS A 369 28.26 24.69 -34.45
C LYS A 369 28.73 23.31 -34.00
N TRP A 370 28.50 22.32 -34.85
CA TRP A 370 29.36 21.14 -34.87
C TRP A 370 30.74 21.61 -35.34
N ASN A 371 31.74 21.50 -34.48
CA ASN A 371 33.13 21.44 -34.90
C ASN A 371 33.51 20.00 -35.17
#